data_AF-J7S2J4-F1
#
_entry.id   AF-J7S2J4-F1
#
_cell.length_a   1.000
_cell.length_b   1.000
_cell.length_c   1.000
_cell.angle_alpha   90.00
_cell.angle_beta   90.00
_cell.angle_gamma   90.00
#
_symmetry.space_group_name_H-M   'P 1'
#
loop_
_entity.id
_entity.type
_entity.pdbx_description
1 polymer ?
#
loop_
_entity_poly.entity_id
_entity_poly.type
_entity_poly.pdbx_seq_one_letter_code
_entity_poly.pdbx_strand_id
1 'polypeptide(L)'
;MNALQEYKDSVQERLNSADLLVSKAVHENSILTERLETQERELEALRKRVAELEVDCQGAKDDRNSSVEDLQVIKDFFSHLCDVRVHSRPTEDEQGMWFNVSQKSHRSPAVALDYKLGFVRGAESGSTEIIYLPLLKQLTSQELSHLQKVLPEYMFDTLSFPLDALNQFYTKMSKCLNKERQ
;
A
#
# COMPACT_ATOMS: atom_id res chain seq x y z
N MET A 1 63.40 50.06 -46.55
CA MET A 1 62.23 49.98 -45.67
C MET A 1 62.73 49.71 -44.26
N ASN A 2 62.05 50.25 -43.24
CA ASN A 2 62.60 50.40 -41.90
C ASN A 2 62.23 49.17 -41.05
N ALA A 3 63.20 48.32 -40.70
CA ALA A 3 62.97 47.06 -39.96
C ALA A 3 62.22 47.27 -38.62
N LEU A 4 62.32 48.47 -38.05
CA LEU A 4 61.58 48.88 -36.86
C LEU A 4 60.06 48.98 -37.12
N GLN A 5 59.66 49.37 -38.33
CA GLN A 5 58.26 49.50 -38.73
C GLN A 5 57.61 48.11 -38.90
N GLU A 6 58.29 47.19 -39.58
CA GLU A 6 57.83 45.80 -39.74
C GLU A 6 57.73 45.06 -38.39
N TYR A 7 58.68 45.31 -37.47
CA TYR A 7 58.60 44.79 -36.10
C TYR A 7 57.39 45.37 -35.35
N LYS A 8 57.15 46.68 -35.45
CA LYS A 8 56.00 47.34 -34.83
C LYS A 8 54.68 46.77 -35.34
N ASP A 9 54.55 46.56 -36.64
CA ASP A 9 53.33 46.01 -37.25
C ASP A 9 53.12 44.54 -36.84
N SER A 10 54.18 43.73 -36.78
CA SER A 10 54.11 42.34 -36.29
C SER A 10 53.72 42.24 -34.82
N VAL A 11 54.25 43.14 -33.97
CA VAL A 11 53.87 43.22 -32.56
C VAL A 11 52.42 43.67 -32.42
N GLN A 12 51.96 44.64 -33.23
CA GLN A 12 50.58 45.10 -33.21
C GLN A 12 49.60 43.98 -33.60
N GLU A 13 49.89 43.18 -34.63
CA GLU A 13 49.06 42.03 -35.00
C GLU A 13 49.02 40.98 -33.91
N ARG A 14 50.16 40.68 -33.27
CA ARG A 14 50.23 39.75 -32.14
C ARG A 14 49.43 40.24 -30.94
N LEU A 15 49.51 41.52 -30.61
CA LEU A 15 48.74 42.14 -29.53
C LEU A 15 47.24 42.08 -29.84
N ASN A 16 46.83 42.48 -31.04
CA ASN A 16 45.43 42.43 -31.46
C ASN A 16 44.85 40.99 -31.42
N SER A 17 45.63 39.99 -31.83
CA SER A 17 45.24 38.57 -31.77
C SER A 17 45.16 38.05 -30.33
N ALA A 18 46.13 38.42 -29.49
CA ALA A 18 46.12 38.08 -28.07
C ALA A 18 44.93 38.74 -27.34
N ASP A 19 44.65 40.00 -27.61
CA ASP A 19 43.51 40.72 -27.03
C ASP A 19 42.17 40.09 -27.43
N LEU A 20 42.04 39.65 -28.69
CA LEU A 20 40.85 38.92 -29.15
C LEU A 20 40.69 37.58 -28.42
N LEU A 21 41.78 36.83 -28.23
CA LEU A 21 41.74 35.54 -27.51
C LEU A 21 41.43 35.74 -26.02
N VAL A 22 42.05 36.72 -25.38
CA VAL A 22 41.79 37.08 -23.98
C VAL A 22 40.33 37.52 -23.82
N SER A 23 39.81 38.36 -24.72
CA SER A 23 38.42 38.80 -24.69
C SER A 23 37.44 37.63 -24.83
N LYS A 24 37.73 36.66 -25.71
CA LYS A 24 36.91 35.44 -25.84
C LYS A 24 36.95 34.59 -24.58
N ALA A 25 38.14 34.33 -24.05
CA ALA A 25 38.32 33.54 -22.83
C ALA A 25 37.65 34.19 -21.60
N VAL A 26 37.71 35.53 -21.48
CA VAL A 26 37.02 36.27 -20.42
C VAL A 26 35.51 36.19 -20.59
N HIS A 27 35.01 36.30 -21.84
CA HIS A 27 33.58 36.16 -22.11
C HIS A 27 33.07 34.75 -21.81
N GLU A 28 33.79 33.71 -22.22
CA GLU A 28 33.44 32.32 -21.90
C GLU A 28 33.47 32.05 -20.40
N ASN A 29 34.49 32.53 -19.68
CA ASN A 29 34.52 32.44 -18.22
C ASN A 29 33.34 33.17 -17.56
N SER A 30 32.94 34.33 -18.08
CA SER A 30 31.78 35.06 -17.57
C SER A 30 30.49 34.26 -17.75
N ILE A 31 30.27 33.67 -18.92
CA ILE A 31 29.09 32.82 -19.20
C ILE A 31 29.10 31.58 -18.31
N LEU A 32 30.24 30.92 -18.17
CA LEU A 32 30.37 29.74 -17.32
C LEU A 32 30.10 30.07 -15.85
N THR A 33 30.56 31.23 -15.37
CA THR A 33 30.30 31.70 -14.00
C THR A 33 28.79 31.92 -13.77
N GLU A 34 28.12 32.60 -14.70
CA GLU A 34 26.67 32.83 -14.62
C GLU A 34 25.87 31.53 -14.64
N ARG A 35 26.29 30.56 -15.47
CA ARG A 35 25.66 29.24 -15.52
C ARG A 35 25.88 28.46 -14.22
N LEU A 36 27.06 28.55 -13.64
CA LEU A 36 27.40 27.89 -12.38
C LEU A 36 26.55 28.45 -11.24
N GLU A 37 26.42 29.78 -11.14
CA GLU A 37 25.53 30.43 -10.17
C GLU A 37 24.06 30.01 -10.36
N THR A 38 23.60 29.90 -11.61
CA THR A 38 22.22 29.46 -11.90
C THR A 38 21.99 28.02 -11.42
N GLN A 39 22.94 27.12 -11.71
CA GLN A 39 22.88 25.73 -11.28
C GLN A 39 22.97 25.58 -9.76
N GLU A 40 23.77 26.40 -9.08
CA GLU A 40 23.84 26.41 -7.62
C GLU A 40 22.51 26.79 -6.99
N ARG A 41 21.82 27.81 -7.54
CA ARG A 41 20.47 28.21 -7.08
C ARG A 41 19.45 27.10 -7.30
N GLU A 42 19.48 26.44 -8.46
CA GLU A 42 18.61 25.29 -8.74
C GLU A 42 18.87 24.11 -7.80
N LEU A 43 20.14 23.79 -7.54
CA LEU A 43 20.52 22.75 -6.59
C LEU A 43 20.03 23.06 -5.18
N GLU A 44 20.13 24.31 -4.74
CA GLU A 44 19.64 24.71 -3.42
C GLU A 44 18.11 24.62 -3.33
N ALA A 45 17.39 25.05 -4.37
CA ALA A 45 15.93 24.93 -4.45
C ALA A 45 15.48 23.46 -4.44
N LEU A 46 16.15 22.60 -5.21
CA LEU A 46 15.88 21.16 -5.23
C LEU A 46 16.16 20.50 -3.88
N ARG A 47 17.27 20.87 -3.22
CA ARG A 47 17.59 20.36 -1.87
C ARG A 47 16.53 20.74 -0.85
N LYS A 48 16.04 21.98 -0.88
CA LYS A 48 14.92 22.43 -0.04
C LYS A 48 13.66 21.60 -0.31
N ARG A 49 13.33 21.37 -1.58
CA ARG A 49 12.15 20.58 -1.94
C ARG A 49 12.25 19.12 -1.51
N VAL A 50 13.43 18.52 -1.62
CA VAL A 50 13.68 17.16 -1.11
C VAL A 50 13.47 17.10 0.40
N ALA A 51 14.01 18.07 1.15
CA ALA A 51 13.82 18.12 2.60
C ALA A 51 12.35 18.29 3.00
N GLU A 52 11.59 19.14 2.30
CA GLU A 52 10.14 19.27 2.50
C GLU A 52 9.40 17.95 2.24
N LEU A 53 9.69 17.31 1.11
CA LEU A 53 9.06 16.03 0.75
C LEU A 53 9.42 14.90 1.71
N GLU A 54 10.63 14.91 2.28
CA GLU A 54 11.04 13.94 3.30
C GLU A 54 10.24 14.11 4.60
N VAL A 55 10.02 15.36 5.03
CA VAL A 55 9.19 15.67 6.21
C VAL A 55 7.74 15.26 5.97
N ASP A 56 7.16 15.61 4.81
CA ASP A 56 5.79 15.23 4.45
C ASP A 56 5.64 13.70 4.37
N CYS A 57 6.61 13.01 3.76
CA CYS A 57 6.66 11.55 3.71
C CYS A 57 6.71 10.94 5.11
N GLN A 58 7.45 11.54 6.03
CA GLN A 58 7.56 11.05 7.40
C GLN A 58 6.25 11.26 8.17
N GLY A 59 5.64 12.44 8.07
CA GLY A 59 4.33 12.69 8.67
C GLY A 59 3.26 11.72 8.16
N ALA A 60 3.20 11.49 6.85
CA ALA A 60 2.25 10.53 6.27
C ALA A 60 2.50 9.08 6.71
N LYS A 61 3.76 8.69 7.00
CA LYS A 61 4.08 7.37 7.54
C LYS A 61 3.62 7.24 8.99
N ASP A 62 3.82 8.27 9.80
CA ASP A 62 3.43 8.26 11.21
C ASP A 62 1.90 8.22 11.35
N ASP A 63 1.19 9.02 10.56
CA ASP A 63 -0.29 8.99 10.48
C ASP A 63 -0.80 7.60 10.04
N ARG A 64 -0.16 7.01 9.04
CA ARG A 64 -0.50 5.67 8.57
C ARG A 64 -0.25 4.60 9.64
N ASN A 65 0.84 4.71 10.39
CA ASN A 65 1.15 3.77 11.46
C ASN A 65 0.11 3.86 12.58
N SER A 66 -0.27 5.07 13.01
CA SER A 66 -1.34 5.26 14.00
C SER A 66 -2.66 4.65 13.53
N SER A 67 -3.04 4.86 12.27
CA SER A 67 -4.26 4.30 11.69
C SER A 67 -4.23 2.77 11.63
N VAL A 68 -3.06 2.17 11.39
CA VAL A 68 -2.89 0.71 11.39
C VAL A 68 -3.03 0.14 12.82
N GLU A 69 -2.49 0.83 13.81
CA GLU A 69 -2.65 0.47 15.22
C GLU A 69 -4.12 0.55 15.65
N ASP A 70 -4.83 1.64 15.31
CA ASP A 70 -6.25 1.80 15.59
C ASP A 70 -7.09 0.68 14.96
N LEU A 71 -6.81 0.34 13.69
CA LEU A 71 -7.47 -0.78 13.02
C LEU A 71 -7.17 -2.13 13.69
N GLN A 72 -5.97 -2.31 14.24
CA GLN A 72 -5.62 -3.51 14.98
C GLN A 72 -6.38 -3.59 16.31
N VAL A 73 -6.51 -2.48 17.04
CA VAL A 73 -7.33 -2.40 18.25
C VAL A 73 -8.79 -2.73 17.95
N ILE A 74 -9.35 -2.20 16.87
CA ILE A 74 -10.72 -2.51 16.44
C ILE A 74 -10.87 -4.00 16.09
N LYS A 75 -9.91 -4.58 15.36
CA LYS A 75 -9.90 -6.01 15.03
C LYS A 75 -9.84 -6.88 16.28
N ASP A 76 -9.00 -6.52 17.24
CA ASP A 76 -8.87 -7.25 18.49
C ASP A 76 -10.15 -7.10 19.32
N PHE A 77 -10.75 -5.91 19.37
CA PHE A 77 -12.04 -5.68 20.02
C PHE A 77 -13.14 -6.59 19.46
N PHE A 78 -13.32 -6.64 18.13
CA PHE A 78 -14.30 -7.53 17.50
C PHE A 78 -13.94 -9.02 17.67
N SER A 79 -12.66 -9.36 17.71
CA SER A 79 -12.23 -10.73 17.97
C SER A 79 -12.62 -11.20 19.37
N HIS A 80 -12.63 -10.33 20.37
CA HIS A 80 -13.06 -10.67 21.73
C HIS A 80 -14.58 -10.56 21.92
N LEU A 81 -15.24 -9.63 21.24
CA LEU A 81 -16.67 -9.40 21.37
C LEU A 81 -17.52 -10.42 20.60
N CYS A 82 -17.06 -10.80 19.40
CA CYS A 82 -17.83 -11.62 18.46
C CYS A 82 -17.20 -12.98 18.18
N ASP A 83 -16.04 -13.30 18.77
CA ASP A 83 -15.24 -14.48 18.47
C ASP A 83 -14.91 -14.63 16.96
N VAL A 84 -14.87 -13.51 16.22
CA VAL A 84 -14.60 -13.46 14.78
C VAL A 84 -13.40 -12.57 14.50
N ARG A 85 -12.46 -13.07 13.71
CA ARG A 85 -11.29 -12.32 13.27
C ARG A 85 -11.19 -12.28 11.75
N VAL A 86 -11.01 -11.08 11.20
CA VAL A 86 -10.73 -10.87 9.77
C VAL A 86 -9.23 -10.66 9.59
N HIS A 87 -8.57 -11.63 8.96
CA HIS A 87 -7.11 -11.72 8.93
C HIS A 87 -6.46 -10.83 7.87
N SER A 88 -6.93 -10.92 6.64
CA SER A 88 -6.28 -10.29 5.50
C SER A 88 -6.87 -8.92 5.20
N ARG A 89 -6.10 -8.06 4.52
CA ARG A 89 -6.70 -6.98 3.74
C ARG A 89 -7.64 -7.60 2.71
N PRO A 90 -8.78 -6.96 2.41
CA PRO A 90 -9.67 -7.45 1.37
C PRO A 90 -8.90 -7.60 0.07
N THR A 91 -9.09 -8.73 -0.60
CA THR A 91 -8.64 -8.89 -1.99
C THR A 91 -9.79 -8.46 -2.87
N GLU A 92 -9.60 -7.44 -3.68
CA GLU A 92 -10.56 -7.04 -4.70
C GLU A 92 -10.19 -7.73 -6.02
N ASP A 93 -11.08 -8.59 -6.50
CA ASP A 93 -11.00 -9.19 -7.82
C ASP A 93 -12.15 -8.63 -8.69
N GLU A 94 -12.14 -8.90 -9.99
CA GLU A 94 -13.22 -8.52 -10.92
C GLU A 94 -14.61 -9.05 -10.48
N GLN A 95 -14.62 -10.12 -9.67
CA GLN A 95 -15.83 -10.77 -9.16
C GLN A 95 -16.33 -10.17 -7.84
N GLY A 96 -15.54 -9.36 -7.13
CA GLY A 96 -15.94 -8.78 -5.86
C GLY A 96 -14.81 -8.69 -4.83
N MET A 97 -15.19 -8.35 -3.60
CA MET A 97 -14.27 -8.15 -2.48
C MET A 97 -14.26 -9.36 -1.55
N TRP A 98 -13.10 -9.97 -1.33
CA TRP A 98 -12.95 -11.19 -0.54
C TRP A 98 -12.27 -10.95 0.81
N PHE A 99 -12.84 -11.53 1.86
CA PHE A 99 -12.33 -11.47 3.22
C PHE A 99 -12.03 -12.86 3.76
N ASN A 100 -10.83 -13.07 4.30
CA ASN A 100 -10.48 -14.27 5.05
C ASN A 100 -10.89 -14.09 6.51
N VAL A 101 -11.75 -14.97 6.99
CA VAL A 101 -12.39 -14.89 8.30
C VAL A 101 -12.12 -16.19 9.07
N SER A 102 -11.80 -16.05 10.36
CA SER A 102 -11.85 -17.16 11.31
C SER A 102 -12.89 -16.87 12.36
N GLN A 103 -13.78 -17.81 12.58
CA GLN A 103 -14.75 -17.76 13.67
C GLN A 103 -14.45 -18.87 14.67
N LYS A 104 -14.32 -18.48 15.93
CA LYS A 104 -13.98 -19.38 17.03
C LYS A 104 -15.21 -19.66 17.88
N SER A 105 -15.15 -20.79 18.59
CA SER A 105 -16.07 -21.04 19.70
C SER A 105 -15.62 -20.26 20.93
N HIS A 106 -16.57 -19.60 21.60
CA HIS A 106 -16.33 -18.89 22.86
C HIS A 106 -15.93 -19.87 23.97
N ARG A 107 -16.55 -21.05 23.99
CA ARG A 107 -16.36 -22.06 25.05
C ARG A 107 -15.14 -22.95 24.82
N SER A 108 -14.67 -23.05 23.59
CA SER A 108 -13.57 -23.95 23.22
C SER A 108 -12.73 -23.30 22.11
N PRO A 109 -11.72 -22.49 22.47
CA PRO A 109 -10.93 -21.73 21.49
C PRO A 109 -10.13 -22.63 20.53
N ALA A 110 -9.99 -23.93 20.84
CA ALA A 110 -9.42 -24.94 19.95
C ALA A 110 -10.31 -25.28 18.75
N VAL A 111 -11.60 -24.93 18.78
CA VAL A 111 -12.54 -25.18 17.68
C VAL A 111 -12.75 -23.87 16.94
N ALA A 112 -12.14 -23.78 15.76
CA ALA A 112 -12.28 -22.65 14.86
C ALA A 112 -12.64 -23.14 13.46
N LEU A 113 -13.44 -22.34 12.75
CA LEU A 113 -13.69 -22.53 11.33
C LEU A 113 -13.14 -21.34 10.57
N ASP A 114 -12.28 -21.65 9.62
CA ASP A 114 -11.76 -20.68 8.66
C ASP A 114 -12.61 -20.72 7.39
N TYR A 115 -12.95 -19.54 6.87
CA TYR A 115 -13.73 -19.39 5.66
C TYR A 115 -13.43 -18.07 4.96
N LYS A 116 -13.86 -17.95 3.70
CA LYS A 116 -13.87 -16.69 2.96
C LYS A 116 -15.29 -16.19 2.77
N LEU A 117 -15.44 -14.87 2.83
CA LEU A 117 -16.66 -14.17 2.43
C LEU A 117 -16.34 -13.27 1.24
N GLY A 118 -17.00 -13.51 0.10
CA GLY A 118 -16.96 -12.68 -1.09
C GLY A 118 -18.18 -11.77 -1.13
N PHE A 119 -17.96 -10.46 -1.29
CA PHE A 119 -19.00 -9.46 -1.47
C PHE A 119 -19.08 -9.14 -2.96
N VAL A 120 -20.12 -9.64 -3.61
CA VAL A 120 -20.38 -9.46 -5.04
C VAL A 120 -21.48 -8.41 -5.21
N ARG A 121 -21.22 -7.36 -5.99
CA ARG A 121 -22.27 -6.39 -6.32
C ARG A 121 -23.13 -6.96 -7.44
N GLY A 122 -24.41 -7.17 -7.17
CA GLY A 122 -25.37 -7.61 -8.19
C GLY A 122 -25.50 -6.56 -9.30
N ALA A 123 -25.32 -6.98 -10.55
CA ALA A 123 -25.30 -6.09 -11.72
C ALA A 123 -26.64 -5.39 -11.99
N GLU A 124 -27.78 -5.97 -11.59
CA GLU A 124 -29.11 -5.50 -11.98
C GLU A 124 -29.92 -4.86 -10.83
N SER A 125 -29.69 -5.26 -9.59
CA SER A 125 -30.52 -4.86 -8.44
C SER A 125 -29.81 -3.94 -7.44
N GLY A 126 -28.52 -3.66 -7.63
CA GLY A 126 -27.70 -2.91 -6.65
C GLY A 126 -27.56 -3.60 -5.29
N SER A 127 -28.13 -4.80 -5.14
CA SER A 127 -28.07 -5.62 -3.93
C SER A 127 -26.76 -6.39 -3.87
N THR A 128 -26.10 -6.36 -2.71
CA THR A 128 -24.89 -7.13 -2.47
C THR A 128 -25.24 -8.58 -2.15
N GLU A 129 -24.66 -9.51 -2.90
CA GLU A 129 -24.71 -10.94 -2.65
C GLU A 129 -23.42 -11.38 -1.94
N ILE A 130 -23.55 -12.30 -0.99
CA ILE A 130 -22.45 -12.84 -0.19
C ILE A 130 -22.20 -14.28 -0.60
N ILE A 131 -20.97 -14.56 -1.01
CA ILE A 131 -20.48 -15.91 -1.29
C ILE A 131 -19.66 -16.38 -0.10
N TYR A 132 -20.06 -17.50 0.51
CA TYR A 132 -19.34 -18.16 1.59
C TYR A 132 -18.55 -19.36 1.05
N LEU A 133 -17.27 -19.45 1.41
CA LEU A 133 -16.37 -20.54 1.03
C LEU A 133 -15.63 -21.10 2.27
N PRO A 134 -15.93 -22.31 2.74
CA PRO A 134 -15.22 -22.91 3.87
C PRO A 134 -13.78 -23.30 3.49
N LEU A 135 -12.82 -23.04 4.38
CA LEU A 135 -11.41 -23.35 4.19
C LEU A 135 -11.01 -24.56 5.03
N LEU A 136 -11.25 -25.75 4.49
CA LEU A 136 -11.07 -27.00 5.24
C LEU A 136 -9.66 -27.62 5.12
N LYS A 137 -8.82 -27.12 4.20
CA LYS A 137 -7.53 -27.75 3.85
C LYS A 137 -6.49 -27.76 4.98
N GLN A 138 -6.64 -26.88 5.97
CA GLN A 138 -5.69 -26.74 7.08
C GLN A 138 -6.14 -27.46 8.35
N LEU A 139 -7.35 -28.05 8.35
CA LEU A 139 -7.90 -28.75 9.50
C LEU A 139 -7.34 -30.18 9.60
N THR A 140 -7.05 -30.61 10.81
CA THR A 140 -6.73 -32.00 11.10
C THR A 140 -7.98 -32.88 11.00
N SER A 141 -7.80 -34.19 10.76
CA SER A 141 -8.94 -35.13 10.68
C SER A 141 -9.78 -35.18 11.96
N GLN A 142 -9.18 -34.90 13.12
CA GLN A 142 -9.90 -34.83 14.40
C GLN A 142 -10.78 -33.58 14.50
N GLU A 143 -10.26 -32.42 14.09
CA GLU A 143 -11.01 -31.16 14.07
C GLU A 143 -12.16 -31.22 13.06
N LEU A 144 -11.92 -31.77 11.88
CA LEU A 144 -12.94 -31.93 10.85
C LEU A 144 -14.07 -32.86 11.33
N SER A 145 -13.73 -33.99 11.95
CA SER A 145 -14.74 -34.89 12.53
C SER A 145 -15.53 -34.21 13.66
N HIS A 146 -14.87 -33.34 14.44
CA HIS A 146 -15.56 -32.57 15.47
C HIS A 146 -16.52 -31.55 14.87
N LEU A 147 -16.07 -30.76 13.89
CA LEU A 147 -16.89 -29.76 13.21
C LEU A 147 -18.11 -30.40 12.53
N GLN A 148 -17.96 -31.56 11.89
CA GLN A 148 -19.08 -32.29 11.25
C GLN A 148 -20.18 -32.71 12.23
N LYS A 149 -19.87 -32.90 13.52
CA LYS A 149 -20.88 -33.22 14.55
C LYS A 149 -21.66 -31.99 15.01
N VAL A 150 -21.07 -30.81 14.84
CA VAL A 150 -21.52 -29.57 15.46
C VAL A 150 -22.18 -28.63 14.44
N LEU A 151 -21.67 -28.64 13.20
CA LEU A 151 -22.16 -27.85 12.08
C LEU A 151 -23.05 -28.68 11.14
N PRO A 152 -24.09 -28.07 10.55
CA PRO A 152 -24.84 -28.68 9.46
C PRO A 152 -23.96 -28.98 8.23
N GLU A 153 -24.30 -30.02 7.47
CA GLU A 153 -23.54 -30.45 6.30
C GLU A 153 -23.36 -29.34 5.25
N TYR A 154 -24.40 -28.55 5.00
CA TYR A 154 -24.35 -27.44 4.04
C TYR A 154 -23.33 -26.34 4.39
N MET A 155 -22.86 -26.25 5.64
CA MET A 155 -21.82 -25.28 6.04
C MET A 155 -20.41 -25.69 5.57
N PHE A 156 -20.26 -26.90 5.04
CA PHE A 156 -19.01 -27.38 4.42
C PHE A 156 -18.99 -27.18 2.90
N ASP A 157 -20.10 -26.72 2.33
CA ASP A 157 -20.23 -26.39 0.91
C ASP A 157 -20.15 -24.87 0.68
N THR A 158 -19.97 -24.49 -0.59
CA THR A 158 -20.08 -23.10 -1.03
C THR A 158 -21.53 -22.65 -0.96
N LEU A 159 -21.79 -21.53 -0.29
CA LEU A 159 -23.14 -20.97 -0.16
C LEU A 159 -23.18 -19.57 -0.78
N SER A 160 -24.35 -19.20 -1.31
CA SER A 160 -24.64 -17.84 -1.74
C SER A 160 -25.91 -17.35 -1.08
N PHE A 161 -25.89 -16.14 -0.53
CA PHE A 161 -27.04 -15.54 0.16
C PHE A 161 -26.97 -14.00 0.14
N PRO A 162 -28.10 -13.29 0.27
CA PRO A 162 -28.10 -11.82 0.28
C PRO A 162 -27.43 -11.26 1.55
N LEU A 163 -26.87 -10.05 1.46
CA LEU A 163 -26.23 -9.36 2.59
C LEU A 163 -27.12 -9.30 3.84
N ASP A 164 -28.43 -9.14 3.69
CA ASP A 164 -29.39 -9.10 4.81
C ASP A 164 -29.39 -10.38 5.66
N ALA A 165 -29.03 -11.52 5.06
CA ALA A 165 -28.94 -12.81 5.75
C ALA A 165 -27.59 -13.03 6.46
N LEU A 166 -26.60 -12.14 6.30
CA LEU A 166 -25.26 -12.32 6.86
C LEU A 166 -25.27 -12.43 8.39
N ASN A 167 -26.09 -11.62 9.08
CA ASN A 167 -26.22 -11.71 10.53
C ASN A 167 -26.84 -13.06 10.97
N GLN A 168 -27.81 -13.56 10.21
CA GLN A 168 -28.43 -14.86 10.47
C GLN A 168 -27.43 -15.99 10.27
N PHE A 169 -26.63 -15.92 9.21
CA PHE A 169 -25.51 -16.83 8.96
C PHE A 169 -24.51 -16.82 10.12
N TYR A 170 -24.03 -15.64 10.54
CA TYR A 170 -23.12 -15.49 11.68
C TYR A 170 -23.70 -16.07 12.97
N THR A 171 -24.97 -15.78 13.26
CA THR A 171 -25.66 -16.27 14.46
C THR A 171 -25.80 -17.78 14.43
N LYS A 172 -26.10 -18.37 13.26
CA LYS A 172 -26.20 -19.82 13.09
C LYS A 172 -24.83 -20.49 13.30
N MET A 173 -23.78 -19.93 12.71
CA MET A 173 -22.40 -20.40 12.85
C MET A 173 -21.96 -20.36 14.32
N SER A 174 -22.15 -19.21 14.99
CA SER A 174 -21.79 -19.02 16.41
C SER A 174 -22.55 -19.99 17.31
N LYS A 175 -23.86 -20.14 17.12
CA LYS A 175 -24.68 -21.09 17.90
C LYS A 175 -24.22 -22.53 17.70
N CYS A 176 -23.92 -22.93 16.47
CA CYS A 176 -23.40 -24.26 16.19
C CYS A 176 -22.06 -24.48 16.88
N LEU A 177 -21.04 -23.64 16.64
CA LEU A 177 -19.71 -23.77 17.24
C LEU A 177 -19.70 -23.77 18.78
N ASN A 178 -20.72 -23.17 19.41
CA ASN A 178 -20.89 -23.13 20.86
C ASN A 178 -21.85 -24.21 21.42
N LYS A 179 -22.36 -25.14 20.60
CA LYS A 179 -23.19 -26.24 21.11
C LYS A 179 -22.38 -27.12 22.06
N GLU A 180 -22.85 -27.23 23.29
CA GLU A 180 -22.33 -28.23 24.23
C GLU A 180 -22.66 -29.64 23.76
N ARG A 181 -21.72 -30.56 23.96
CA ARG A 181 -21.97 -31.99 23.81
C ARG A 181 -23.17 -32.36 24.69
N GLN A 182 -24.25 -32.82 24.07
CA GLN A 182 -25.11 -33.81 24.71
C GLN A 182 -24.56 -35.20 24.40
#